data_AF-A0A2V7MQH5-F1
#
_entry.id   AF-A0A2V7MQH5-F1
#
_cell.length_a   1.000
_cell.length_b   1.000
_cell.length_c   1.000
_cell.angle_alpha   90.00
_cell.angle_beta   90.00
_cell.angle_gamma   90.00
#
_symmetry.space_group_name_H-M   'P 1'
#
loop_
_entity.id
_entity.type
_entity.pdbx_description
1 polymer ?
#
loop_
_entity_poly.entity_id
_entity_poly.type
_entity_poly.pdbx_seq_one_letter_code
_entity_poly.pdbx_strand_id
1 'polypeptide(L)'
;MRPVSFLLVAAVMLSACDTATAPRSMHSSVDDSRVPAELRAAYLEDANRLALRDLLANGFSEVPIPQDAVQPYYNALVGVYNATALPARDTVVDVYRIRTSGNPTTRSLLLQLVGTEPWVQHLARREIPTGDPTIDTLLSRYSLSVGTVYAMYDGDVLLTLGPPEPLNITALAQLFSGISGVRFAEPNGIVGDGNDITGSVEDSRVLLDYSVGYGDCPAGCIGRRFYHIAVHDDGTVDYLGASGSPPPRPGQP
;
A
#
# COMPACT_ATOMS: atom_id res chain seq x y z
N MET A 1 59.82 -39.89 -9.19
CA MET A 1 58.50 -39.63 -9.79
C MET A 1 57.45 -40.31 -8.92
N ARG A 2 56.66 -39.53 -8.17
CA ARG A 2 55.54 -39.98 -7.32
C ARG A 2 54.44 -38.90 -7.42
N PRO A 3 53.14 -39.28 -7.39
CA PRO A 3 52.09 -38.50 -8.02
C PRO A 3 51.63 -37.34 -7.13
N VAL A 4 51.32 -36.21 -7.79
CA VAL A 4 50.67 -35.05 -7.20
C VAL A 4 49.17 -35.34 -7.15
N SER A 5 48.61 -35.49 -5.95
CA SER A 5 47.16 -35.57 -5.76
C SER A 5 46.56 -34.16 -5.86
N PHE A 6 45.82 -33.91 -6.93
CA PHE A 6 44.94 -32.74 -7.03
C PHE A 6 43.70 -32.96 -6.16
N LEU A 7 43.57 -32.17 -5.10
CA LEU A 7 42.32 -32.04 -4.36
C LEU A 7 41.37 -31.16 -5.20
N LEU A 8 40.37 -31.78 -5.81
CA LEU A 8 39.23 -31.08 -6.40
C LEU A 8 38.35 -30.58 -5.26
N VAL A 9 38.38 -29.28 -4.96
CA VAL A 9 37.38 -28.64 -4.12
C VAL A 9 36.15 -28.43 -5.00
N ALA A 10 35.16 -29.30 -4.85
CA ALA A 10 33.84 -29.09 -5.45
C ALA A 10 33.18 -27.90 -4.75
N ALA A 11 33.16 -26.74 -5.41
CA ALA A 11 32.35 -25.61 -5.00
C ALA A 11 30.87 -25.98 -5.21
N VAL A 12 30.18 -26.32 -4.12
CA VAL A 12 28.73 -26.46 -4.11
C VAL A 12 28.15 -25.05 -4.25
N MET A 13 27.72 -24.70 -5.46
CA MET A 13 26.85 -23.55 -5.69
C MET A 13 25.51 -23.83 -5.02
N LEU A 14 25.28 -23.23 -3.85
CA LEU A 14 23.95 -23.14 -3.27
C LEU A 14 23.13 -22.18 -4.15
N SER A 15 22.52 -22.70 -5.22
CA SER A 15 21.32 -22.08 -5.75
C SER A 15 20.31 -22.06 -4.61
N ALA A 16 19.79 -20.89 -4.23
CA ALA A 16 18.61 -20.82 -3.37
C ALA A 16 17.51 -21.63 -4.07
N CYS A 17 17.28 -22.85 -3.60
CA CYS A 17 16.26 -23.71 -4.14
C CYS A 17 14.92 -23.03 -3.89
N ASP A 18 14.26 -22.63 -4.97
CA ASP A 18 12.87 -22.18 -5.00
C ASP A 18 11.97 -23.40 -4.69
N THR A 19 11.99 -23.86 -3.44
CA THR A 19 11.18 -25.00 -2.95
C THR A 19 9.69 -24.63 -2.81
N ALA A 20 9.32 -23.40 -3.16
CA ALA A 20 7.99 -22.84 -3.05
C ALA A 20 7.34 -22.63 -4.44
N THR A 21 7.40 -23.61 -5.34
CA THR A 21 6.73 -23.50 -6.67
C THR A 21 5.47 -24.34 -6.80
N ALA A 22 5.29 -25.39 -6.01
CA ALA A 22 4.07 -26.21 -6.08
C ALA A 22 2.92 -25.56 -5.29
N PRO A 23 1.68 -25.58 -5.82
CA PRO A 23 0.50 -25.19 -5.07
C PRO A 23 0.38 -25.96 -3.74
N ARG A 24 -0.07 -25.28 -2.69
CA ARG A 24 -0.25 -25.85 -1.35
C ARG A 24 -1.39 -25.16 -0.64
N SER A 25 -2.10 -25.92 0.19
CA SER A 25 -3.25 -25.44 0.95
C SER A 25 -3.03 -25.69 2.43
N MET A 26 -3.53 -24.78 3.28
CA MET A 26 -3.66 -25.04 4.70
C MET A 26 -4.81 -24.25 5.30
N HIS A 27 -5.38 -24.73 6.40
CA HIS A 27 -6.30 -23.93 7.20
C HIS A 27 -5.51 -22.95 8.08
N SER A 28 -5.90 -21.69 8.06
CA SER A 28 -5.35 -20.61 8.89
C SER A 28 -6.45 -20.02 9.78
N SER A 29 -6.11 -19.00 10.55
CA SER A 29 -7.05 -18.22 11.36
C SER A 29 -6.98 -16.75 10.97
N VAL A 30 -8.13 -16.08 11.00
CA VAL A 30 -8.24 -14.62 10.87
C VAL A 30 -8.08 -13.89 12.21
N ASP A 31 -7.81 -14.64 13.29
CA ASP A 31 -7.49 -14.08 14.61
C ASP A 31 -6.16 -13.30 14.56
N ASP A 32 -6.25 -11.99 14.77
CA ASP A 32 -5.13 -11.06 14.72
C ASP A 32 -4.46 -10.84 16.09
N SER A 33 -4.91 -11.51 17.16
CA SER A 33 -4.36 -11.36 18.50
C SER A 33 -2.86 -11.63 18.60
N ARG A 34 -2.34 -12.46 17.68
CA ARG A 34 -0.91 -12.84 17.56
C ARG A 34 -0.13 -11.98 16.54
N VAL A 35 -0.80 -11.13 15.78
CA VAL A 35 -0.18 -10.18 14.85
C VAL A 35 0.34 -8.99 15.65
N PRO A 36 1.62 -8.59 15.55
CA PRO A 36 2.14 -7.41 16.24
C PRO A 36 1.32 -6.15 15.95
N ALA A 37 1.17 -5.26 16.93
CA ALA A 37 0.30 -4.08 16.81
C ALA A 37 0.67 -3.18 15.61
N GLU A 38 1.96 -2.95 15.39
CA GLU A 38 2.45 -2.18 14.22
C GLU A 38 2.09 -2.86 12.91
N LEU A 39 2.16 -4.20 12.85
CA LEU A 39 1.80 -4.95 11.65
C LEU A 39 0.29 -4.98 11.42
N ARG A 40 -0.53 -5.03 12.48
CA ARG A 40 -1.99 -4.85 12.35
C ARG A 40 -2.34 -3.49 11.76
N ALA A 41 -1.73 -2.42 12.26
CA ALA A 41 -1.92 -1.09 11.72
C ALA A 41 -1.49 -1.00 10.24
N ALA A 42 -0.36 -1.61 9.90
CA ALA A 42 0.09 -1.70 8.52
C ALA A 42 -0.88 -2.51 7.64
N TYR A 43 -1.39 -3.65 8.11
CA TYR A 43 -2.37 -4.47 7.37
C TYR A 43 -3.69 -3.75 7.18
N LEU A 44 -4.13 -2.97 8.17
CA LEU A 44 -5.31 -2.14 8.01
C LEU A 44 -5.10 -1.07 6.92
N GLU A 45 -3.93 -0.44 6.89
CA GLU A 45 -3.57 0.52 5.83
C GLU A 45 -3.55 -0.13 4.44
N ASP A 46 -2.95 -1.32 4.32
CA ASP A 46 -2.96 -2.09 3.08
C ASP A 46 -4.37 -2.50 2.65
N ALA A 47 -5.18 -3.00 3.58
CA ALA A 47 -6.55 -3.42 3.32
C ALA A 47 -7.41 -2.25 2.82
N ASN A 48 -7.25 -1.06 3.40
CA ASN A 48 -7.92 0.14 2.92
C ASN A 48 -7.51 0.49 1.48
N ARG A 49 -6.22 0.35 1.16
CA ARG A 49 -5.73 0.62 -0.20
C ARG A 49 -6.21 -0.41 -1.21
N LEU A 50 -6.22 -1.70 -0.84
CA LEU A 50 -6.76 -2.78 -1.67
C LEU A 50 -8.25 -2.57 -1.94
N ALA A 51 -9.03 -2.33 -0.90
CA ALA A 51 -10.46 -2.04 -1.02
C ALA A 51 -10.72 -0.81 -1.90
N LEU A 52 -9.96 0.27 -1.71
CA LEU A 52 -10.12 1.47 -2.53
C LEU A 52 -9.81 1.21 -4.00
N ARG A 53 -8.76 0.43 -4.32
CA ARG A 53 -8.43 0.07 -5.70
C ARG A 53 -9.59 -0.70 -6.37
N ASP A 54 -10.17 -1.67 -5.66
CA ASP A 54 -11.29 -2.48 -6.14
C ASP A 54 -12.57 -1.65 -6.32
N LEU A 55 -12.89 -0.80 -5.34
CA LEU A 55 -14.02 0.13 -5.41
C LEU A 55 -13.90 1.11 -6.59
N LEU A 56 -12.70 1.68 -6.81
CA LEU A 56 -12.44 2.61 -7.92
C LEU A 56 -12.61 1.93 -9.28
N ALA A 57 -12.23 0.66 -9.42
CA ALA A 57 -12.44 -0.11 -10.64
C ALA A 57 -13.95 -0.24 -10.98
N ASN A 58 -14.82 -0.10 -9.99
CA ASN A 58 -16.27 -0.15 -10.10
C ASN A 58 -16.94 1.24 -10.04
N GLY A 59 -16.17 2.33 -10.19
CA GLY A 59 -16.70 3.70 -10.30
C GLY A 59 -17.02 4.38 -8.97
N PHE A 60 -16.51 3.87 -7.85
CA PHE A 60 -16.69 4.48 -6.53
C PHE A 60 -16.15 5.92 -6.47
N SER A 61 -16.93 6.85 -5.90
CA SER A 61 -16.60 8.27 -5.87
C SER A 61 -16.87 8.95 -4.52
N GLU A 62 -17.14 8.19 -3.46
CA GLU A 62 -17.33 8.75 -2.12
C GLU A 62 -15.99 8.92 -1.39
N VAL A 63 -15.96 9.81 -0.40
CA VAL A 63 -14.74 10.11 0.38
C VAL A 63 -14.41 9.02 1.40
N PRO A 64 -15.34 8.59 2.29
CA PRO A 64 -15.04 7.53 3.24
C PRO A 64 -14.94 6.18 2.53
N ILE A 65 -13.94 5.38 2.88
CA ILE A 65 -13.83 4.01 2.36
C ILE A 65 -14.76 3.11 3.20
N PRO A 66 -15.73 2.39 2.59
CA PRO A 66 -16.65 1.52 3.32
C PRO A 66 -15.91 0.39 4.05
N GLN A 67 -16.17 0.23 5.36
CA GLN A 67 -15.46 -0.76 6.18
C GLN A 67 -15.77 -2.21 5.80
N ASP A 68 -16.97 -2.46 5.28
CA ASP A 68 -17.40 -3.75 4.73
C ASP A 68 -16.59 -4.15 3.50
N ALA A 69 -16.10 -3.19 2.70
CA ALA A 69 -15.15 -3.45 1.61
C ALA A 69 -13.72 -3.69 2.11
N VAL A 70 -13.32 -3.09 3.25
CA VAL A 70 -11.98 -3.24 3.83
C VAL A 70 -11.78 -4.59 4.53
N GLN A 71 -12.80 -5.05 5.25
CA GLN A 71 -12.69 -6.21 6.14
C GLN A 71 -12.23 -7.50 5.44
N PRO A 72 -12.72 -7.87 4.24
CA PRO A 72 -12.27 -9.07 3.54
C PRO A 72 -10.76 -9.06 3.29
N TYR A 73 -10.21 -7.92 2.84
CA TYR A 73 -8.77 -7.79 2.60
C TYR A 73 -7.97 -7.85 3.90
N TYR A 74 -8.43 -7.20 4.98
CA TYR A 74 -7.75 -7.29 6.28
C TYR A 74 -7.69 -8.72 6.79
N ASN A 75 -8.83 -9.43 6.76
CA ASN A 75 -8.92 -10.83 7.13
C ASN A 75 -8.00 -11.71 6.29
N ALA A 76 -7.94 -11.48 4.97
CA ALA A 76 -7.06 -12.20 4.08
C ALA A 76 -5.58 -11.99 4.42
N LEU A 77 -5.15 -10.75 4.66
CA LEU A 77 -3.76 -10.43 5.05
C LEU A 77 -3.38 -11.11 6.38
N VAL A 78 -4.28 -11.11 7.37
CA VAL A 78 -4.08 -11.83 8.65
C VAL A 78 -4.04 -13.34 8.44
N GLY A 79 -4.94 -13.87 7.59
CA GLY A 79 -4.97 -15.28 7.22
C GLY A 79 -3.65 -15.74 6.61
N VAL A 80 -3.09 -14.96 5.67
CA VAL A 80 -1.76 -15.22 5.10
C VAL A 80 -0.69 -15.16 6.18
N TYR A 81 -0.67 -14.13 7.03
CA TYR A 81 0.32 -14.04 8.12
C TYR A 81 0.31 -15.25 9.05
N ASN A 82 -0.88 -15.76 9.40
CA ASN A 82 -1.05 -16.89 10.30
C ASN A 82 -0.79 -18.26 9.63
N ALA A 83 -0.65 -18.31 8.30
CA ALA A 83 -0.41 -19.54 7.54
C ALA A 83 1.07 -20.00 7.61
N THR A 84 1.58 -20.20 8.82
CA THR A 84 3.01 -20.46 9.10
C THR A 84 3.55 -21.79 8.57
N ALA A 85 2.69 -22.69 8.09
CA ALA A 85 3.12 -23.93 7.43
C ALA A 85 3.34 -23.76 5.91
N LEU A 86 3.01 -22.59 5.34
CA LEU A 86 3.27 -22.26 3.93
C LEU A 86 4.60 -21.52 3.77
N PRO A 87 5.61 -22.07 3.06
CA PRO A 87 6.85 -21.33 2.79
C PRO A 87 6.65 -20.02 2.00
N ALA A 88 5.57 -19.93 1.21
CA ALA A 88 5.19 -18.71 0.51
C ALA A 88 4.84 -17.57 1.48
N ARG A 89 4.25 -17.88 2.65
CA ARG A 89 4.02 -16.90 3.73
C ARG A 89 5.33 -16.28 4.18
N ASP A 90 6.35 -17.09 4.48
CA ASP A 90 7.64 -16.57 4.94
C ASP A 90 8.30 -15.68 3.88
N THR A 91 8.11 -16.03 2.61
CA THR A 91 8.62 -15.25 1.47
C THR A 91 7.98 -13.86 1.41
N VAL A 92 6.65 -13.79 1.43
CA VAL A 92 5.94 -12.51 1.24
C VAL A 92 5.91 -11.66 2.52
N VAL A 93 5.91 -12.29 3.70
CA VAL A 93 5.81 -11.61 5.00
C VAL A 93 7.17 -11.29 5.60
N ASP A 94 8.11 -12.23 5.63
CA ASP A 94 9.35 -12.07 6.42
C ASP A 94 10.55 -11.70 5.55
N VAL A 95 10.71 -12.36 4.40
CA VAL A 95 11.86 -12.17 3.50
C VAL A 95 11.76 -10.85 2.75
N TYR A 96 10.67 -10.65 2.01
CA TYR A 96 10.49 -9.44 1.20
C TYR A 96 9.61 -8.38 1.87
N ARG A 97 8.89 -8.74 2.94
CA ARG A 97 8.03 -7.81 3.70
C ARG A 97 7.14 -6.98 2.80
N ILE A 98 6.47 -7.65 1.86
CA ILE A 98 5.73 -7.03 0.78
C ILE A 98 4.53 -6.28 1.39
N ARG A 99 4.36 -5.02 0.97
CA ARG A 99 3.25 -4.13 1.34
C ARG A 99 2.59 -3.62 0.07
N THR A 100 1.39 -3.04 0.20
CA THR A 100 0.81 -2.31 -0.93
C THR A 100 1.70 -1.12 -1.30
N SER A 101 1.86 -0.88 -2.60
CA SER A 101 2.48 0.36 -3.09
C SER A 101 1.62 1.55 -2.66
N GLY A 102 2.21 2.73 -2.41
CA GLY A 102 1.49 3.90 -1.88
C GLY A 102 0.45 4.54 -2.82
N ASN A 103 0.05 3.85 -3.89
CA ASN A 103 -0.82 4.34 -4.96
C ASN A 103 -2.14 3.54 -5.03
N PRO A 104 -3.31 4.13 -4.83
CA PRO A 104 -3.53 5.54 -4.48
C PRO A 104 -3.08 5.86 -3.05
N THR A 105 -2.72 7.12 -2.81
CA THR A 105 -2.55 7.62 -1.44
C THR A 105 -3.91 7.75 -0.77
N THR A 106 -3.97 7.33 0.48
CA THR A 106 -5.16 7.32 1.34
C THR A 106 -5.03 8.33 2.49
N ARG A 107 -3.90 9.03 2.58
CA ARG A 107 -3.47 9.78 3.78
C ARG A 107 -3.01 11.21 3.50
N SER A 108 -2.91 11.62 2.25
CA SER A 108 -2.31 12.92 1.94
C SER A 108 -2.93 13.56 0.71
N LEU A 109 -3.64 14.66 0.93
CA LEU A 109 -4.12 15.59 -0.08
C LEU A 109 -3.10 16.70 -0.27
N LEU A 110 -2.71 17.01 -1.50
CA LEU A 110 -1.89 18.16 -1.86
C LEU A 110 -2.78 19.30 -2.35
N LEU A 111 -2.52 20.51 -1.86
CA LEU A 111 -3.21 21.73 -2.26
C LEU A 111 -2.20 22.80 -2.66
N GLN A 112 -2.40 23.45 -3.81
CA GLN A 112 -1.82 24.77 -4.09
C GLN A 112 -2.91 25.83 -3.90
N LEU A 113 -2.60 26.83 -3.09
CA LEU A 113 -3.54 27.83 -2.61
C LEU A 113 -3.04 29.24 -2.88
N VAL A 114 -3.95 30.18 -3.10
CA VAL A 114 -3.64 31.59 -3.31
C VAL A 114 -3.23 32.23 -1.99
N GLY A 115 -1.95 32.55 -1.82
CA GLY A 115 -1.41 32.98 -0.53
C GLY A 115 -1.90 34.35 -0.04
N THR A 116 -2.55 35.13 -0.89
CA THR A 116 -3.18 36.41 -0.52
C THR A 116 -4.57 36.24 0.11
N GLU A 117 -5.18 35.05 0.04
CA GLU A 117 -6.49 34.79 0.65
C GLU A 117 -6.36 34.68 2.17
N PRO A 118 -7.19 35.39 2.96
CA PRO A 118 -7.08 35.38 4.43
C PRO A 118 -7.16 33.99 5.06
N TRP A 119 -8.08 33.15 4.57
CA TRP A 119 -8.26 31.79 5.10
C TRP A 119 -7.04 30.90 4.81
N VAL A 120 -6.36 31.11 3.67
CA VAL A 120 -5.12 30.38 3.31
C VAL A 120 -4.01 30.76 4.27
N GLN A 121 -3.89 32.03 4.64
CA GLN A 121 -2.90 32.50 5.59
C GLN A 121 -3.11 31.92 7.00
N HIS A 122 -4.38 31.83 7.43
CA HIS A 122 -4.74 31.17 8.69
C HIS A 122 -4.40 29.68 8.63
N LEU A 123 -4.80 28.99 7.56
CA LEU A 123 -4.52 27.57 7.37
C LEU A 123 -3.02 27.27 7.35
N ALA A 124 -2.22 28.06 6.65
CA ALA A 124 -0.76 27.94 6.58
C ALA A 124 -0.08 28.10 7.95
N ARG A 125 -0.66 28.89 8.85
CA ARG A 125 -0.23 29.05 10.25
C ARG A 125 -0.85 28.04 11.21
N ARG A 126 -1.66 27.11 10.69
CA ARG A 126 -2.41 26.10 11.47
C ARG A 126 -3.42 26.73 12.45
N GLU A 127 -3.94 27.90 12.10
CA GLU A 127 -5.01 28.58 12.82
C GLU A 127 -6.34 28.01 12.32
N ILE A 128 -6.97 27.16 13.13
CA ILE A 128 -8.27 26.53 12.85
C ILE A 128 -9.26 26.98 13.95
N PRO A 129 -10.44 27.52 13.62
CA PRO A 129 -10.99 27.72 12.26
C PRO A 129 -10.22 28.76 11.43
N THR A 130 -10.22 28.56 10.12
CA THR A 130 -9.59 29.44 9.13
C THR A 130 -10.40 30.71 8.88
N GLY A 131 -11.70 30.69 9.18
CA GLY A 131 -12.62 31.79 8.92
C GLY A 131 -13.36 31.70 7.59
N ASP A 132 -13.00 30.73 6.73
CA ASP A 132 -13.83 30.34 5.59
C ASP A 132 -14.73 29.15 5.99
N PRO A 133 -16.07 29.31 5.98
CA PRO A 133 -16.99 28.29 6.49
C PRO A 133 -16.98 27.01 5.65
N THR A 134 -16.68 27.09 4.35
CA THR A 134 -16.59 25.91 3.48
C THR A 134 -15.35 25.10 3.82
N ILE A 135 -14.20 25.76 3.95
CA ILE A 135 -12.95 25.13 4.37
C ILE A 135 -13.08 24.53 5.78
N ASP A 136 -13.61 25.29 6.73
CA ASP A 136 -13.76 24.84 8.12
C ASP A 136 -14.70 23.62 8.24
N THR A 137 -15.75 23.57 7.41
CA THR A 137 -16.62 22.40 7.31
C THR A 137 -15.88 21.18 6.79
N LEU A 138 -15.04 21.32 5.77
CA LEU A 138 -14.27 20.18 5.22
C LEU A 138 -13.20 19.70 6.20
N LEU A 139 -12.46 20.63 6.82
CA LEU A 139 -11.44 20.32 7.84
C LEU A 139 -12.06 19.56 9.02
N SER A 140 -13.19 20.03 9.54
CA SER A 140 -13.88 19.37 10.66
C SER A 140 -14.51 18.04 10.26
N ARG A 141 -15.25 17.98 9.14
CA ARG A 141 -15.96 16.77 8.69
C ARG A 141 -15.03 15.57 8.50
N TYR A 142 -13.83 15.81 7.97
CA TYR A 142 -12.85 14.74 7.70
C TYR A 142 -11.66 14.76 8.66
N SER A 143 -11.75 15.56 9.74
CA SER A 143 -10.70 15.70 10.77
C SER A 143 -9.31 15.97 10.18
N LEU A 144 -9.24 16.81 9.14
CA LEU A 144 -8.01 17.03 8.39
C LEU A 144 -7.02 17.86 9.20
N SER A 145 -5.76 17.41 9.21
CA SER A 145 -4.65 18.11 9.83
C SER A 145 -3.72 18.72 8.78
N VAL A 146 -3.18 19.90 9.07
CA VAL A 146 -2.19 20.56 8.21
C VAL A 146 -0.83 19.91 8.41
N GLY A 147 -0.32 19.27 7.36
CA GLY A 147 1.02 18.69 7.32
C GLY A 147 2.08 19.73 6.94
N THR A 148 2.72 19.48 5.80
CA THR A 148 3.78 20.34 5.26
C THR A 148 3.19 21.62 4.66
N VAL A 149 3.92 22.73 4.78
CA VAL A 149 3.56 24.03 4.21
C VAL A 149 4.81 24.63 3.55
N TYR A 150 4.69 25.04 2.31
CA TYR A 150 5.74 25.69 1.52
C TYR A 150 5.21 26.97 0.88
N ALA A 151 5.94 28.08 1.04
CA ALA A 151 5.69 29.30 0.28
C ALA A 151 6.34 29.18 -1.09
N MET A 152 5.57 29.45 -2.14
CA MET A 152 6.05 29.45 -3.52
C MET A 152 6.55 30.84 -3.92
N TYR A 153 7.40 30.91 -4.95
CA TYR A 153 8.00 32.17 -5.41
C TYR A 153 7.00 33.17 -5.98
N ASP A 154 5.86 32.69 -6.47
CA ASP A 154 4.73 33.49 -6.98
C ASP A 154 3.81 34.02 -5.88
N GLY A 155 4.09 33.67 -4.61
CA GLY A 155 3.28 34.05 -3.45
C GLY A 155 2.15 33.08 -3.12
N ASP A 156 1.98 32.01 -3.89
CA ASP A 156 1.05 30.92 -3.55
C ASP A 156 1.62 30.04 -2.41
N VAL A 157 0.75 29.25 -1.78
CA VAL A 157 1.09 28.32 -0.71
C VAL A 157 0.81 26.90 -1.18
N LEU A 158 1.83 26.04 -1.14
CA LEU A 158 1.68 24.59 -1.32
C LEU A 158 1.61 23.93 0.06
N LEU A 159 0.55 23.18 0.35
CA LEU A 159 0.44 22.47 1.61
C LEU A 159 -0.20 21.09 1.46
N THR A 160 -0.01 20.24 2.46
CA THR A 160 -0.67 18.93 2.53
C THR A 160 -1.71 18.89 3.65
N LEU A 161 -2.85 18.27 3.40
CA LEU A 161 -3.83 17.90 4.42
C LEU A 161 -3.84 16.38 4.62
N GLY A 162 -3.85 15.93 5.86
CA GLY A 162 -3.84 14.51 6.23
C GLY A 162 -5.01 14.12 7.13
N PRO A 163 -5.86 13.16 6.73
CA PRO A 163 -6.87 12.58 7.61
C PRO A 163 -6.25 11.57 8.59
N PRO A 164 -6.81 11.42 9.80
CA PRO A 164 -6.38 10.43 10.79
C PRO A 164 -6.76 9.00 10.40
N GLU A 165 -7.74 8.83 9.50
CA GLU A 165 -8.17 7.55 8.93
C GLU A 165 -7.97 7.52 7.41
N PRO A 166 -7.78 6.35 6.78
CA PRO A 166 -7.67 6.25 5.32
C PRO A 166 -8.93 6.76 4.62
N LEU A 167 -8.76 7.61 3.62
CA LEU A 167 -9.86 8.13 2.79
C LEU A 167 -9.57 7.93 1.30
N ASN A 168 -10.61 8.00 0.48
CA ASN A 168 -10.47 8.22 -0.95
C ASN A 168 -10.04 9.67 -1.20
N ILE A 169 -8.72 9.91 -1.24
CA ILE A 169 -8.16 11.25 -1.39
C ILE A 169 -8.55 11.88 -2.74
N THR A 170 -8.76 11.09 -3.78
CA THR A 170 -9.24 11.59 -5.08
C THR A 170 -10.63 12.22 -4.94
N ALA A 171 -11.57 11.55 -4.26
CA ALA A 171 -12.88 12.12 -4.00
C ALA A 171 -12.81 13.32 -3.05
N LEU A 172 -11.91 13.29 -2.05
CA LEU A 172 -11.70 14.44 -1.16
C LEU A 172 -11.19 15.67 -1.93
N ALA A 173 -10.24 15.49 -2.84
CA ALA A 173 -9.67 16.56 -3.67
C ALA A 173 -10.75 17.27 -4.51
N GLN A 174 -11.73 16.52 -5.02
CA GLN A 174 -12.85 17.10 -5.76
C GLN A 174 -13.70 18.04 -4.91
N LEU A 175 -13.80 17.84 -3.59
CA LEU A 175 -14.52 18.76 -2.70
C LEU A 175 -13.82 20.10 -2.51
N PHE A 176 -12.49 20.15 -2.68
CA PHE A 176 -11.71 21.39 -2.64
C PHE A 176 -11.67 22.08 -4.02
N SER A 177 -11.87 21.32 -5.09
CA SER A 177 -11.85 21.83 -6.45
C SER A 177 -12.96 22.86 -6.66
N GLY A 178 -12.58 24.08 -7.07
CA GLY A 178 -13.52 25.17 -7.33
C GLY A 178 -13.82 26.07 -6.11
N ILE A 179 -13.26 25.79 -4.93
CA ILE A 179 -13.28 26.76 -3.82
C ILE A 179 -12.38 27.95 -4.18
N SER A 180 -12.87 29.18 -3.95
CA SER A 180 -12.08 30.39 -4.17
C SER A 180 -10.79 30.35 -3.35
N GLY A 181 -9.65 30.60 -4.00
CA GLY A 181 -8.34 30.49 -3.38
C GLY A 181 -7.66 29.13 -3.53
N VAL A 182 -8.33 28.10 -4.07
CA VAL A 182 -7.70 26.83 -4.44
C VAL A 182 -7.29 26.87 -5.91
N ARG A 183 -5.99 26.72 -6.20
CA ARG A 183 -5.45 26.59 -7.57
C ARG A 183 -5.64 25.17 -8.09
N PHE A 184 -5.22 24.20 -7.29
CA PHE A 184 -5.47 22.79 -7.53
C PHE A 184 -5.54 22.02 -6.21
N ALA A 185 -6.19 20.86 -6.29
CA ALA A 185 -6.27 19.87 -5.23
C ALA A 185 -6.11 18.48 -5.85
N GLU A 186 -5.18 17.68 -5.35
CA GLU A 186 -4.94 16.34 -5.88
C GLU A 186 -4.35 15.39 -4.82
N PRO A 187 -4.44 14.07 -5.00
CA PRO A 187 -3.73 13.13 -4.14
C PRO A 187 -2.22 13.38 -4.19
N ASN A 188 -1.59 13.48 -3.01
CA ASN A 188 -0.13 13.55 -2.87
C ASN A 188 0.49 12.16 -3.06
N GLY A 189 0.45 11.66 -4.30
CA GLY A 189 0.89 10.32 -4.68
C GLY A 189 2.41 10.18 -4.78
N ILE A 190 2.86 8.94 -4.95
CA ILE A 190 4.28 8.62 -5.19
C ILE A 190 4.45 8.21 -6.65
N VAL A 191 5.47 8.75 -7.30
CA VAL A 191 5.86 8.32 -8.65
C VAL A 191 6.88 7.20 -8.54
N GLY A 192 6.72 6.19 -9.39
CA GLY A 192 7.59 5.02 -9.46
C GLY A 192 6.85 3.75 -9.11
N ASP A 193 7.62 2.68 -9.06
CA ASP A 193 7.15 1.32 -8.86
C ASP A 193 7.94 0.63 -7.74
N GLY A 194 7.57 -0.60 -7.39
CA GLY A 194 8.25 -1.39 -6.38
C GLY A 194 7.43 -2.62 -5.97
N ASN A 195 7.60 -3.03 -4.73
CA ASN A 195 6.78 -4.07 -4.14
C ASN A 195 5.33 -3.61 -4.08
N ASP A 196 4.41 -4.53 -4.34
CA ASP A 196 2.98 -4.26 -4.23
C ASP A 196 2.21 -5.52 -3.83
N ILE A 197 1.05 -5.30 -3.23
CA ILE A 197 0.00 -6.30 -3.09
C ILE A 197 -1.17 -5.80 -3.91
N THR A 198 -1.64 -6.59 -4.85
CA THR A 198 -2.91 -6.36 -5.54
C THR A 198 -3.89 -7.45 -5.13
N GLY A 199 -5.19 -7.20 -5.27
CA GLY A 199 -6.16 -8.22 -4.95
C GLY A 199 -7.57 -7.90 -5.40
N SER A 200 -8.41 -8.92 -5.37
CA SER A 200 -9.83 -8.86 -5.72
C SER A 200 -10.63 -9.74 -4.77
N VAL A 201 -11.88 -9.34 -4.52
CA VAL A 201 -12.85 -10.18 -3.81
C VAL A 201 -13.66 -10.95 -4.85
N GLU A 202 -13.64 -12.27 -4.73
CA GLU A 202 -14.52 -13.17 -5.47
C GLU A 202 -15.46 -13.85 -4.46
N ASP A 203 -16.59 -14.39 -4.93
CA ASP A 203 -17.73 -14.84 -4.11
C ASP A 203 -17.40 -15.37 -2.71
N SER A 204 -16.46 -16.33 -2.59
CA SER A 204 -16.10 -16.96 -1.31
C SER A 204 -14.60 -16.90 -0.98
N ARG A 205 -13.86 -15.99 -1.64
CA ARG A 205 -12.41 -15.88 -1.46
C ARG A 205 -11.86 -14.52 -1.85
N VAL A 206 -10.78 -14.13 -1.20
CA VAL A 206 -9.93 -13.01 -1.61
C VAL A 206 -8.72 -13.55 -2.36
N LEU A 207 -8.51 -13.06 -3.58
CA LEU A 207 -7.27 -13.31 -4.33
C LEU A 207 -6.27 -12.19 -4.02
N LEU A 208 -5.05 -12.58 -3.62
CA LEU A 208 -3.94 -11.70 -3.31
C LEU A 208 -2.74 -12.06 -4.19
N ASP A 209 -2.27 -11.07 -4.93
CA ASP A 209 -1.05 -11.12 -5.71
C ASP A 209 0.01 -10.26 -5.04
N TYR A 210 0.94 -10.93 -4.36
CA TYR A 210 2.11 -10.29 -3.79
C TYR A 210 3.18 -10.18 -4.85
N SER A 211 3.80 -9.02 -4.99
CA SER A 211 4.84 -8.82 -5.99
C SER A 211 6.07 -8.11 -5.44
N VAL A 212 7.23 -8.55 -5.93
CA VAL A 212 8.53 -7.95 -5.65
C VAL A 212 9.07 -7.38 -6.95
N GLY A 213 9.13 -6.05 -7.02
CA GLY A 213 9.72 -5.31 -8.13
C GLY A 213 11.19 -5.01 -7.86
N TYR A 214 12.06 -5.13 -8.86
CA TYR A 214 13.48 -4.84 -8.72
C TYR A 214 14.12 -4.32 -10.03
N GLY A 215 15.29 -3.70 -9.91
CA GLY A 215 16.00 -3.05 -11.02
C GLY A 215 15.61 -1.57 -11.19
N ASP A 216 15.20 -1.15 -12.38
CA ASP A 216 14.78 0.25 -12.62
C ASP A 216 13.33 0.49 -12.20
N CYS A 217 13.08 0.62 -10.90
CA CYS A 217 11.74 0.88 -10.37
C CYS A 217 11.23 2.33 -10.47
N PRO A 218 12.06 3.39 -10.51
CA PRO A 218 11.56 4.75 -10.76
C PRO A 218 10.81 4.90 -12.10
N ALA A 219 11.18 4.13 -13.12
CA ALA A 219 10.51 4.10 -14.43
C ALA A 219 9.56 2.90 -14.62
N GLY A 220 9.36 2.07 -13.60
CA GLY A 220 8.64 0.80 -13.68
C GLY A 220 9.59 -0.39 -13.66
N CYS A 221 9.52 -1.22 -12.62
CA CYS A 221 10.53 -2.24 -12.35
C CYS A 221 10.71 -3.21 -13.53
N ILE A 222 11.95 -3.33 -14.04
CA ILE A 222 12.28 -4.21 -15.18
C ILE A 222 12.17 -5.71 -14.83
N GLY A 223 12.24 -6.05 -13.54
CA GLY A 223 12.02 -7.38 -13.02
C GLY A 223 10.87 -7.38 -12.01
N ARG A 224 9.98 -8.38 -12.12
CA ARG A 224 8.90 -8.57 -11.15
C ARG A 224 8.63 -10.04 -10.92
N ARG A 225 8.65 -10.44 -9.65
CA ARG A 225 8.23 -11.77 -9.18
C ARG A 225 6.86 -11.66 -8.55
N PHE A 226 5.96 -12.60 -8.84
CA PHE A 226 4.63 -12.68 -8.25
C PHE A 226 4.47 -13.95 -7.41
N TYR A 227 3.69 -13.84 -6.33
CA TYR A 227 3.24 -14.94 -5.48
C TYR A 227 1.72 -14.83 -5.33
N HIS A 228 1.03 -15.84 -5.82
CA HIS A 228 -0.43 -15.88 -5.92
C HIS A 228 -0.99 -16.65 -4.74
N ILE A 229 -1.85 -16.01 -3.95
CA ILE A 229 -2.46 -16.59 -2.76
C ILE A 229 -3.97 -16.35 -2.80
N ALA A 230 -4.77 -17.39 -2.56
CA ALA A 230 -6.20 -17.25 -2.28
C ALA A 230 -6.48 -17.50 -0.80
N VAL A 231 -7.34 -16.68 -0.22
CA VAL A 231 -7.84 -16.87 1.15
C VAL A 231 -9.35 -17.02 1.09
N HIS A 232 -9.85 -18.17 1.51
CA HIS A 232 -11.27 -18.51 1.50
C HIS A 232 -11.94 -18.10 2.80
N ASP A 233 -13.26 -17.90 2.75
CA ASP A 233 -14.07 -17.50 3.92
C ASP A 233 -14.02 -18.52 5.06
N ASP A 234 -13.78 -19.79 4.75
CA ASP A 234 -13.63 -20.86 5.73
C ASP A 234 -12.27 -20.83 6.46
N GLY A 235 -11.37 -19.91 6.10
CA GLY A 235 -10.03 -19.78 6.67
C GLY A 235 -8.96 -20.59 5.92
N THR A 236 -9.31 -21.29 4.85
CA THR A 236 -8.33 -21.95 3.99
C THR A 236 -7.48 -20.91 3.25
N VAL A 237 -6.16 -21.11 3.27
CA VAL A 237 -5.18 -20.32 2.53
C VAL A 237 -4.50 -21.22 1.52
N ASP A 238 -4.69 -20.90 0.24
CA ASP A 238 -4.08 -21.59 -0.88
C ASP A 238 -2.95 -20.76 -1.46
N TYR A 239 -1.75 -21.30 -1.44
CA TYR A 239 -0.70 -20.84 -2.32
C TYR A 239 -0.94 -21.45 -3.72
N LEU A 240 -1.20 -20.59 -4.70
CA LEU A 240 -1.54 -20.98 -6.07
C LEU A 240 -0.30 -21.11 -6.97
N GLY A 241 0.86 -20.64 -6.50
CA GLY A 241 2.12 -20.68 -7.21
C GLY A 241 2.74 -19.29 -7.37
N ALA A 242 3.84 -19.23 -8.11
CA ALA A 242 4.56 -18.01 -8.41
C ALA A 242 4.82 -17.88 -9.91
N SER A 243 4.91 -16.63 -10.37
CA SER A 243 5.10 -16.31 -11.78
C SER A 243 6.01 -15.08 -11.96
N GLY A 244 6.24 -14.68 -13.21
CA GLY A 244 7.12 -13.58 -13.57
C GLY A 244 8.61 -13.95 -13.54
N SER A 245 9.44 -12.94 -13.35
CA SER A 245 10.90 -13.07 -13.32
C SER A 245 11.38 -13.94 -12.15
N PRO A 246 12.62 -14.45 -12.15
CA PRO A 246 13.21 -15.11 -10.99
C PRO A 246 13.20 -14.23 -9.74
N PRO A 247 13.09 -14.80 -8.53
CA PRO A 247 13.09 -14.00 -7.31
C PRO A 247 14.41 -13.21 -7.17
N PRO A 248 14.37 -11.91 -6.81
CA PRO A 248 15.59 -11.14 -6.57
C PRO A 248 16.30 -11.64 -5.31
N ARG A 249 17.60 -11.39 -5.18
CA ARG A 249 18.30 -11.70 -3.92
C ARG A 249 17.76 -10.79 -2.82
N PRO A 250 17.44 -11.33 -1.63
CA PRO A 250 17.00 -10.50 -0.51
C PRO A 250 17.99 -9.36 -0.24
N GLY A 251 17.48 -8.13 -0.13
CA GLY A 251 18.29 -6.93 0.13
C GLY A 251 18.91 -6.26 -1.11
N GLN A 252 18.58 -6.70 -2.33
CA GLN A 252 18.86 -5.92 -3.54
C GLN A 252 17.66 -5.01 -3.87
N PRO A 253 17.91 -3.76 -4.30
CA PRO A 253 16.88 -2.90 -4.88
C PRO A 253 16.41 -3.42 -6.25
#